data_AF-A0A2N5CQ65-F1
#
_entry.id   AF-A0A2N5CQ65-F1
#
_cell.length_a   1.000
_cell.length_b   1.000
_cell.length_c   1.000
_cell.angle_alpha   90.00
_cell.angle_beta   90.00
_cell.angle_gamma   90.00
#
_symmetry.space_group_name_H-M   'P 1'
#
loop_
_entity.id
_entity.type
_entity.pdbx_description
1 polymer ?
#
loop_
_entity_poly.entity_id
_entity_poly.type
_entity_poly.pdbx_seq_one_letter_code
_entity_poly.pdbx_strand_id
1 'polypeptide(L)'
;MTDIVPQTPPDWPTLQAGWDEFRLRWSNDDFTTKVLSGGLKVAMDADNPIGGNLFAAAVRELAGHILHTRAPDDAVRQCGWFVQARDTRTVTRAQRASYIAHAGLYPSYVEGTLGLDREEYIDPLIEAMDALNKATHVRPDTIVAGDAEIRVLADDILIALSSLMETVEQCRDAVIQELHKSINTPVLVKLMSETVGALDELSTHTIVEDTSVENIQIVDLGVHRLDLALEGTVYVTLQYGSGSDFRRGDGATMEDHYPFTANLEVSIGETLTFGEPTDLNVDNSSFYGLDPDDDEIEEEAV
;
A
#
# COMPACT_ATOMS: atom_id res chain seq x y z
N MET A 1 5.62 -43.37 -8.73
CA MET A 1 4.50 -43.18 -9.67
C MET A 1 3.33 -42.81 -8.78
N THR A 2 3.16 -41.52 -8.53
CA THR A 2 2.14 -41.01 -7.60
C THR A 2 0.88 -40.88 -8.43
N ASP A 3 -0.12 -41.71 -8.16
CA ASP A 3 -1.42 -41.64 -8.81
C ASP A 3 -2.04 -40.27 -8.48
N ILE A 4 -2.12 -39.41 -9.50
CA ILE A 4 -2.90 -38.18 -9.45
C ILE A 4 -4.35 -38.62 -9.53
N VAL A 5 -5.05 -38.63 -8.40
CA VAL A 5 -6.51 -38.79 -8.37
C VAL A 5 -7.09 -37.66 -9.24
N PRO A 6 -7.87 -37.96 -10.29
CA PRO A 6 -8.50 -36.90 -11.07
C PRO A 6 -9.43 -36.14 -10.14
N GLN A 7 -9.16 -34.85 -9.93
CA GLN A 7 -10.11 -34.00 -9.24
C GLN A 7 -11.40 -33.96 -10.05
N THR A 8 -12.54 -34.16 -9.40
CA THR A 8 -13.85 -33.99 -10.03
C THR A 8 -13.97 -32.53 -10.47
N PRO A 9 -14.20 -32.24 -11.77
CA PRO A 9 -14.31 -30.86 -12.23
C PRO A 9 -15.43 -30.12 -11.50
N PRO A 10 -15.18 -28.91 -10.94
CA PRO A 10 -16.22 -28.13 -10.29
C PRO A 10 -17.33 -27.80 -11.29
N ASP A 11 -18.58 -27.66 -10.82
CA ASP A 11 -19.67 -27.26 -11.70
C ASP A 11 -19.61 -25.76 -12.05
N TRP A 12 -20.32 -25.36 -13.11
CA TRP A 12 -20.34 -23.96 -13.55
C TRP A 12 -20.86 -22.98 -12.48
N PRO A 13 -21.93 -23.28 -11.73
CA PRO A 13 -22.37 -22.40 -10.64
C PRO A 13 -21.27 -22.14 -9.59
N THR A 14 -20.52 -23.18 -9.20
CA THR A 14 -19.41 -23.05 -8.25
C THR A 14 -18.29 -22.18 -8.82
N LEU A 15 -17.90 -22.41 -10.07
CA LEU A 15 -16.88 -21.60 -10.75
C LEU A 15 -17.32 -20.13 -10.87
N GLN A 16 -18.55 -19.88 -11.30
CA GLN A 16 -19.08 -18.53 -11.44
C GLN A 16 -19.05 -17.77 -10.11
N ALA A 17 -19.45 -18.43 -9.01
CA ALA A 17 -19.40 -17.82 -7.68
C ALA A 17 -17.96 -17.44 -7.28
N GLY A 18 -16.99 -18.32 -7.50
CA GLY A 18 -15.59 -18.03 -7.21
C GLY A 18 -15.01 -16.89 -8.06
N TRP A 19 -15.36 -16.84 -9.34
CA TRP A 19 -14.97 -15.74 -10.21
C TRP A 19 -15.66 -14.41 -9.87
N ASP A 20 -16.91 -14.44 -9.40
CA ASP A 20 -17.61 -13.26 -8.92
C ASP A 20 -17.02 -12.73 -7.62
N GLU A 21 -16.63 -13.62 -6.70
CA GLU A 21 -15.91 -13.25 -5.48
C GLU A 21 -14.55 -12.63 -5.82
N PHE A 22 -13.77 -13.26 -6.71
CA PHE A 22 -12.51 -12.71 -7.21
C PHE A 22 -12.73 -11.31 -7.79
N ARG A 23 -13.74 -11.15 -8.65
CA ARG A 23 -14.08 -9.87 -9.27
C ARG A 23 -14.43 -8.83 -8.22
N LEU A 24 -15.26 -9.17 -7.23
CA LEU A 24 -15.69 -8.23 -6.19
C LEU A 24 -14.50 -7.74 -5.34
N ARG A 25 -13.54 -8.61 -5.06
CA ARG A 25 -12.37 -8.28 -4.24
C ARG A 25 -11.31 -7.50 -5.02
N TRP A 26 -11.08 -7.85 -6.28
CA TRP A 26 -9.86 -7.43 -7.00
C TRP A 26 -10.08 -6.60 -8.26
N SER A 27 -11.32 -6.50 -8.76
CA SER A 27 -11.62 -5.74 -9.98
C SER A 27 -12.06 -4.33 -9.66
N ASN A 28 -11.20 -3.37 -9.98
CA ASN A 28 -11.42 -1.96 -9.65
C ASN A 28 -11.76 -1.12 -10.90
N ASP A 29 -11.83 -1.75 -12.07
CA ASP A 29 -12.05 -1.07 -13.34
C ASP A 29 -12.98 -1.84 -14.30
N ASP A 30 -13.49 -1.12 -15.30
CA ASP A 30 -14.44 -1.61 -16.29
C ASP A 30 -13.83 -2.64 -17.27
N PHE A 31 -12.53 -2.50 -17.59
CA PHE A 31 -11.84 -3.45 -18.46
C PHE A 31 -11.75 -4.82 -17.79
N THR A 32 -11.25 -4.87 -16.55
CA THR A 32 -11.13 -6.09 -15.76
C THR A 32 -12.49 -6.80 -15.63
N THR A 33 -13.55 -6.03 -15.32
CA THR A 33 -14.93 -6.54 -15.24
C THR A 33 -15.40 -7.17 -16.56
N LYS A 34 -15.19 -6.47 -17.68
CA LYS A 34 -15.63 -6.92 -19.01
C LYS A 34 -14.88 -8.14 -19.50
N VAL A 35 -13.56 -8.18 -19.31
CA VAL A 35 -12.72 -9.31 -19.75
C VAL A 35 -13.07 -10.57 -18.97
N LEU A 36 -13.26 -10.48 -17.65
CA LEU A 36 -13.68 -11.60 -16.82
C LEU A 36 -15.06 -12.14 -17.24
N SER A 37 -16.06 -11.26 -17.30
CA SER A 37 -17.42 -11.66 -17.66
C SER A 37 -17.53 -12.18 -19.09
N GLY A 38 -16.81 -11.56 -20.03
CA GLY A 38 -16.76 -12.00 -21.42
C GLY A 38 -16.04 -13.33 -21.59
N GLY A 39 -14.89 -13.48 -20.94
CA GLY A 39 -14.11 -14.72 -20.94
C GLY A 39 -14.93 -15.89 -20.42
N LEU A 40 -15.60 -15.74 -19.27
CA LEU A 40 -16.42 -16.81 -18.70
C LEU A 40 -17.59 -17.21 -19.61
N LYS A 41 -18.26 -16.24 -20.24
CA LYS A 41 -19.31 -16.55 -21.22
C LYS A 41 -18.78 -17.41 -22.37
N VAL A 42 -17.57 -17.12 -22.84
CA VAL A 42 -16.91 -17.90 -23.89
C VAL A 42 -16.53 -19.30 -23.40
N ALA A 43 -16.12 -19.44 -22.14
CA ALA A 43 -15.81 -20.74 -21.54
C ALA A 43 -17.07 -21.62 -21.39
N MET A 44 -18.22 -21.01 -21.09
CA MET A 44 -19.50 -21.70 -20.89
C MET A 44 -20.27 -21.98 -22.20
N ASP A 45 -19.82 -21.43 -23.32
CA ASP A 45 -20.45 -21.64 -24.62
C ASP A 45 -20.10 -23.03 -25.17
N ALA A 46 -21.01 -23.98 -24.97
CA ALA A 46 -20.84 -25.36 -25.39
C ALA A 46 -20.74 -25.53 -26.92
N ASP A 47 -21.17 -24.55 -27.71
CA ASP A 47 -21.09 -24.56 -29.16
C ASP A 47 -19.74 -23.99 -29.67
N ASN A 48 -18.91 -23.44 -28.77
CA ASN A 48 -17.63 -22.87 -29.13
C ASN A 48 -16.50 -23.91 -29.14
N PRO A 49 -15.95 -24.27 -30.32
CA PRO A 49 -14.94 -25.33 -30.43
C PRO A 49 -13.58 -24.97 -29.81
N ILE A 50 -13.36 -23.69 -29.44
CA ILE A 50 -12.12 -23.19 -28.85
C ILE A 50 -12.38 -22.37 -27.58
N GLY A 51 -13.53 -22.60 -26.91
CA GLY A 51 -13.96 -21.85 -25.73
C GLY A 51 -12.90 -21.77 -24.63
N GLY A 52 -12.24 -22.90 -24.31
CA GLY A 52 -11.16 -22.94 -23.32
C GLY A 52 -9.93 -22.13 -23.74
N ASN A 53 -9.51 -22.20 -25.01
CA ASN A 53 -8.38 -21.42 -25.52
C ASN A 53 -8.65 -19.91 -25.46
N LEU A 54 -9.85 -19.49 -25.86
CA LEU A 54 -10.25 -18.08 -25.83
C LEU A 54 -10.39 -17.56 -24.39
N PHE A 55 -10.91 -18.38 -23.48
CA PHE A 55 -10.94 -18.07 -22.05
C PHE A 55 -9.54 -17.85 -21.48
N ALA A 56 -8.62 -18.78 -21.73
CA ALA A 56 -7.23 -18.65 -21.26
C ALA A 56 -6.52 -17.43 -21.86
N ALA A 57 -6.79 -17.11 -23.14
CA ALA A 57 -6.28 -15.90 -23.77
C ALA A 57 -6.83 -14.63 -23.09
N ALA A 58 -8.13 -14.59 -22.79
CA ALA A 58 -8.76 -13.48 -22.08
C ALA A 58 -8.14 -13.28 -20.68
N VAL A 59 -7.94 -14.35 -19.92
CA VAL A 59 -7.32 -14.24 -18.58
C VAL A 59 -5.83 -13.88 -18.66
N ARG A 60 -5.11 -14.25 -19.73
CA ARG A 60 -3.75 -13.74 -19.94
C ARG A 60 -3.73 -12.22 -20.11
N GLU A 61 -4.62 -11.68 -20.93
CA GLU A 61 -4.72 -10.22 -21.12
C GLU A 61 -5.12 -9.52 -19.81
N LEU A 62 -6.05 -10.11 -19.05
CA LEU A 62 -6.42 -9.64 -17.72
C LEU A 62 -5.21 -9.59 -16.78
N ALA A 63 -4.44 -10.68 -16.69
CA ALA A 63 -3.25 -10.77 -15.85
C ALA A 63 -2.21 -9.72 -16.26
N GLY A 64 -2.01 -9.53 -17.56
CA GLY A 64 -1.16 -8.48 -18.10
C GLY A 64 -1.60 -7.09 -17.65
N HIS A 65 -2.88 -6.76 -17.79
CA HIS A 65 -3.46 -5.49 -17.37
C HIS A 65 -3.31 -5.24 -15.87
N ILE A 66 -3.63 -6.24 -15.04
CA ILE A 66 -3.50 -6.18 -13.57
C ILE A 66 -2.05 -5.86 -13.17
N LEU A 67 -1.08 -6.58 -13.76
CA LEU A 67 0.34 -6.40 -13.46
C LEU A 67 0.88 -5.06 -14.00
N HIS A 68 0.44 -4.61 -15.17
CA HIS A 68 0.81 -3.31 -15.72
C HIS A 68 0.22 -2.14 -14.93
N THR A 69 -0.96 -2.32 -14.35
CA THR A 69 -1.57 -1.31 -13.48
C THR A 69 -0.82 -1.19 -12.16
N ARG A 70 -0.38 -2.31 -11.58
CA ARG A 70 0.36 -2.33 -10.30
C ARG A 70 1.84 -2.00 -10.43
N ALA A 71 2.46 -2.34 -11.55
CA ALA A 71 3.84 -1.99 -11.89
C ALA A 71 3.91 -1.38 -13.29
N PRO A 72 3.49 -0.12 -13.45
CA PRO A 72 3.61 0.61 -14.71
C PRO A 72 5.07 0.66 -15.16
N ASP A 73 5.27 0.43 -16.45
CA ASP A 73 6.58 0.33 -17.07
C ASP A 73 7.46 1.57 -16.88
N ASP A 74 6.83 2.73 -16.90
CA ASP A 74 7.43 4.04 -16.67
C ASP A 74 7.77 4.25 -15.20
N ALA A 75 6.89 3.88 -14.27
CA ALA A 75 7.13 3.98 -12.84
C ALA A 75 8.30 3.09 -12.39
N VAL A 76 8.33 1.82 -12.85
CA VAL A 76 9.44 0.91 -12.55
C VAL A 76 10.77 1.44 -13.08
N ARG A 77 10.78 2.05 -14.28
CA ARG A 77 11.99 2.63 -14.88
C ARG A 77 12.49 3.89 -14.19
N GLN A 78 11.60 4.60 -13.49
CA GLN A 78 11.97 5.80 -12.74
C GLN A 78 12.61 5.43 -11.39
N CYS A 79 12.42 4.21 -10.87
CA CYS A 79 13.01 3.79 -9.60
C CYS A 79 14.55 3.93 -9.60
N GLY A 80 15.10 4.46 -8.51
CA GLY A 80 16.55 4.65 -8.38
C GLY A 80 17.36 3.35 -8.38
N TRP A 81 16.73 2.22 -8.03
CA TRP A 81 17.33 0.88 -8.09
C TRP A 81 17.20 0.20 -9.46
N PHE A 82 16.44 0.78 -10.41
CA PHE A 82 16.20 0.13 -11.69
C PHE A 82 17.45 0.10 -12.57
N VAL A 83 17.74 -1.06 -13.13
CA VAL A 83 18.81 -1.26 -14.11
C VAL A 83 18.27 -2.01 -15.31
N GLN A 84 18.28 -1.40 -16.49
CA GLN A 84 17.80 -2.06 -17.71
C GLN A 84 18.63 -3.33 -18.00
N ALA A 85 17.94 -4.46 -18.09
CA ALA A 85 18.57 -5.73 -18.45
C ALA A 85 19.14 -5.66 -19.88
N ARG A 86 20.28 -6.29 -20.14
CA ARG A 86 21.01 -6.16 -21.42
C ARG A 86 20.32 -6.87 -22.59
N ASP A 87 19.48 -7.84 -22.28
CA ASP A 87 18.84 -8.78 -23.20
C ASP A 87 17.41 -8.40 -23.58
N THR A 88 16.83 -7.40 -22.92
CA THR A 88 15.49 -6.90 -23.24
C THR A 88 15.40 -5.38 -23.14
N ARG A 89 14.46 -4.78 -23.86
CA ARG A 89 14.09 -3.36 -23.75
C ARG A 89 12.89 -3.14 -22.81
N THR A 90 12.28 -4.23 -22.34
CA THR A 90 11.13 -4.19 -21.43
C THR A 90 11.58 -4.32 -19.98
N VAL A 91 10.69 -3.94 -19.06
CA VAL A 91 10.85 -4.29 -17.64
C VAL A 91 10.73 -5.81 -17.51
N THR A 92 11.64 -6.42 -16.75
CA THR A 92 11.61 -7.88 -16.50
C THR A 92 10.54 -8.23 -15.46
N ARG A 93 10.15 -9.51 -15.41
CA ARG A 93 9.20 -10.00 -14.40
C ARG A 93 9.71 -9.76 -12.98
N ALA A 94 10.98 -10.04 -12.73
CA ALA A 94 11.61 -9.80 -11.43
C ALA A 94 11.57 -8.31 -11.04
N GLN A 95 11.82 -7.40 -12.00
CA GLN A 95 11.74 -5.95 -11.74
C GLN A 95 10.31 -5.49 -11.44
N ARG A 96 9.29 -6.08 -12.10
CA ARG A 96 7.89 -5.82 -11.72
C ARG A 96 7.58 -6.33 -10.33
N ALA A 97 8.02 -7.54 -9.99
CA ALA A 97 7.80 -8.11 -8.66
C ALA A 97 8.43 -7.23 -7.56
N SER A 98 9.67 -6.78 -7.77
CA SER A 98 10.34 -5.80 -6.90
C SER A 98 9.51 -4.54 -6.71
N TYR A 99 9.03 -3.92 -7.80
CA TYR A 99 8.21 -2.72 -7.71
C TYR A 99 6.88 -2.95 -6.98
N ILE A 100 6.19 -4.06 -7.26
CA ILE A 100 4.93 -4.39 -6.60
C ILE A 100 5.14 -4.52 -5.09
N ALA A 101 6.20 -5.19 -4.67
CA ALA A 101 6.49 -5.38 -3.25
C ALA A 101 6.93 -4.07 -2.57
N HIS A 102 7.99 -3.44 -3.07
CA HIS A 102 8.69 -2.36 -2.34
C HIS A 102 8.77 -1.02 -3.09
N ALA A 103 8.09 -0.87 -4.23
CA ALA A 103 8.06 0.34 -5.07
C ALA A 103 9.44 0.98 -5.24
N GLY A 104 9.62 2.25 -4.86
CA GLY A 104 10.87 3.00 -4.98
C GLY A 104 11.98 2.57 -4.03
N LEU A 105 11.69 1.83 -2.96
CA LEU A 105 12.69 1.48 -1.95
C LEU A 105 13.83 0.66 -2.55
N TYR A 106 15.06 0.97 -2.17
CA TYR A 106 16.21 0.22 -2.66
C TYR A 106 16.25 -1.18 -2.05
N PRO A 107 16.60 -2.24 -2.83
CA PRO A 107 16.73 -3.59 -2.30
C PRO A 107 17.70 -3.67 -1.10
N SER A 108 18.79 -2.90 -1.12
CA SER A 108 19.73 -2.82 0.01
C SER A 108 19.10 -2.24 1.28
N TYR A 109 18.15 -1.31 1.15
CA TYR A 109 17.41 -0.77 2.28
C TYR A 109 16.40 -1.80 2.81
N VAL A 110 15.67 -2.45 1.90
CA VAL A 110 14.67 -3.48 2.26
C VAL A 110 15.33 -4.67 2.95
N GLU A 111 16.41 -5.21 2.39
CA GLU A 111 17.12 -6.36 2.97
C GLU A 111 17.94 -5.97 4.21
N GLY A 112 18.68 -4.85 4.13
CA GLY A 112 19.64 -4.47 5.18
C GLY A 112 19.03 -3.71 6.36
N THR A 113 18.00 -2.89 6.13
CA THR A 113 17.37 -2.06 7.16
C THR A 113 16.03 -2.62 7.62
N LEU A 114 15.18 -3.06 6.69
CA LEU A 114 13.89 -3.67 7.03
C LEU A 114 14.03 -5.16 7.39
N GLY A 115 15.15 -5.79 7.06
CA GLY A 115 15.43 -7.19 7.41
C GLY A 115 14.59 -8.20 6.63
N LEU A 116 14.02 -7.80 5.49
CA LEU A 116 13.19 -8.66 4.66
C LEU A 116 14.05 -9.46 3.67
N ASP A 117 14.03 -10.78 3.78
CA ASP A 117 14.74 -11.66 2.86
C ASP A 117 13.97 -11.79 1.55
N ARG A 118 14.66 -11.53 0.44
CA ARG A 118 14.13 -11.69 -0.91
C ARG A 118 13.44 -13.04 -1.14
N GLU A 119 13.98 -14.12 -0.59
CA GLU A 119 13.40 -15.47 -0.71
C GLU A 119 12.02 -15.57 -0.05
N GLU A 120 11.75 -14.73 0.95
CA GLU A 120 10.49 -14.71 1.70
C GLU A 120 9.45 -13.74 1.12
N TYR A 121 9.89 -12.64 0.48
CA TYR A 121 8.96 -11.58 0.05
C TYR A 121 8.91 -11.29 -1.47
N ILE A 122 9.91 -11.66 -2.28
CA ILE A 122 9.88 -11.43 -3.75
C ILE A 122 9.68 -12.72 -4.52
N ASP A 123 10.43 -13.74 -4.15
CA ASP A 123 10.45 -14.99 -4.91
C ASP A 123 9.07 -15.69 -4.96
N PRO A 124 8.25 -15.70 -3.88
CA PRO A 124 6.88 -16.21 -3.95
C PRO A 124 6.02 -15.48 -4.97
N LEU A 125 6.20 -14.16 -5.13
CA LEU A 125 5.46 -13.37 -6.11
C LEU A 125 5.88 -13.72 -7.55
N ILE A 126 7.18 -13.93 -7.78
CA ILE A 126 7.69 -14.39 -9.08
C ILE A 126 7.13 -15.78 -9.41
N GLU A 127 7.12 -16.68 -8.44
CA GLU A 127 6.58 -18.04 -8.60
C GLU A 127 5.08 -18.02 -8.90
N ALA A 128 4.30 -17.16 -8.23
CA ALA A 128 2.87 -16.98 -8.51
C ALA A 128 2.63 -16.44 -9.93
N MET A 129 3.43 -15.48 -10.38
CA MET A 129 3.37 -14.99 -11.76
C MET A 129 3.69 -16.11 -12.78
N ASP A 130 4.66 -16.97 -12.48
CA ASP A 130 5.03 -18.11 -13.32
C ASP A 130 3.94 -19.19 -13.34
N ALA A 131 3.30 -19.45 -12.20
CA ALA A 131 2.17 -20.37 -12.09
C ALA A 131 0.98 -19.92 -12.94
N LEU A 132 0.60 -18.63 -12.85
CA LEU A 132 -0.47 -18.07 -13.67
C LEU A 132 -0.12 -18.09 -15.17
N ASN A 133 1.12 -17.77 -15.52
CA ASN A 133 1.57 -17.86 -16.91
C ASN A 133 1.47 -19.30 -17.44
N LYS A 134 1.81 -20.31 -16.63
CA LYS A 134 1.65 -21.73 -16.98
C LYS A 134 0.18 -22.11 -17.14
N ALA A 135 -0.68 -21.74 -16.18
CA ALA A 135 -2.11 -22.07 -16.19
C ALA A 135 -2.83 -21.49 -17.42
N THR A 136 -2.45 -20.29 -17.86
CA THR A 136 -3.03 -19.65 -19.05
C THR A 136 -2.40 -20.11 -20.37
N HIS A 137 -1.29 -20.86 -20.34
CA HIS A 137 -0.55 -21.24 -21.55
C HIS A 137 -1.15 -22.46 -22.25
N VAL A 138 -2.18 -22.21 -23.04
CA VAL A 138 -2.71 -23.19 -23.98
C VAL A 138 -1.81 -23.25 -25.22
N ARG A 139 -1.23 -24.42 -25.50
CA ARG A 139 -0.30 -24.63 -26.61
C ARG A 139 -1.03 -24.55 -27.97
N PRO A 140 -0.36 -24.13 -29.06
CA PRO A 140 -0.96 -24.08 -30.39
C PRO A 140 -1.58 -25.40 -30.88
N ASP A 141 -1.01 -26.52 -30.44
CA ASP A 141 -1.47 -27.87 -30.81
C ASP A 141 -2.47 -28.48 -29.79
N THR A 142 -2.98 -27.66 -28.87
CA THR A 142 -3.89 -28.10 -27.80
C THR A 142 -5.18 -27.28 -27.89
N ILE A 143 -6.24 -27.91 -28.37
CA ILE A 143 -7.60 -27.37 -28.33
C ILE A 143 -8.26 -27.89 -27.06
N VAL A 144 -8.71 -26.99 -26.19
CA VAL A 144 -9.48 -27.32 -24.98
C VAL A 144 -10.95 -27.12 -25.28
N ALA A 145 -11.65 -28.21 -25.57
CA ALA A 145 -13.04 -28.19 -26.04
C ALA A 145 -14.00 -29.02 -25.16
N GLY A 146 -13.49 -29.95 -24.34
CA GLY A 146 -14.35 -30.71 -23.43
C GLY A 146 -14.84 -29.84 -22.28
N ASP A 147 -16.15 -29.83 -22.00
CA ASP A 147 -16.73 -29.06 -20.87
C ASP A 147 -15.98 -29.32 -19.54
N ALA A 148 -15.70 -30.59 -19.24
CA ALA A 148 -14.92 -30.96 -18.05
C ALA A 148 -13.50 -30.38 -18.06
N GLU A 149 -12.83 -30.36 -19.21
CA GLU A 149 -11.48 -29.82 -19.37
C GLU A 149 -11.47 -28.30 -19.24
N ILE A 150 -12.48 -27.62 -19.81
CA ILE A 150 -12.65 -26.17 -19.69
C ILE A 150 -12.92 -25.80 -18.23
N ARG A 151 -13.72 -26.57 -17.50
CA ARG A 151 -13.99 -26.31 -16.08
C ARG A 151 -12.76 -26.50 -15.20
N VAL A 152 -11.95 -27.53 -15.44
CA VAL A 152 -10.66 -27.70 -14.76
C VAL A 152 -9.72 -26.53 -15.08
N LEU A 153 -9.61 -26.14 -16.35
CA LEU A 153 -8.81 -24.98 -16.76
C LEU A 153 -9.28 -23.69 -16.08
N ALA A 154 -10.59 -23.47 -15.98
CA ALA A 154 -11.17 -22.30 -15.33
C ALA A 154 -10.89 -22.26 -13.83
N ASP A 155 -10.91 -23.42 -13.17
CA ASP A 155 -10.57 -23.57 -11.75
C ASP A 155 -9.08 -23.32 -11.50
N ASP A 156 -8.20 -23.98 -12.25
CA ASP A 156 -6.74 -23.85 -12.14
C ASP A 156 -6.30 -22.39 -12.34
N ILE A 157 -6.90 -21.70 -13.31
CA ILE A 157 -6.63 -20.29 -13.56
C ILE A 157 -7.16 -19.41 -12.41
N LEU A 158 -8.35 -19.68 -11.89
CA LEU A 158 -8.91 -18.93 -10.75
C LEU A 158 -8.02 -19.05 -9.51
N ILE A 159 -7.56 -20.27 -9.21
CA ILE A 159 -6.64 -20.54 -8.10
C ILE A 159 -5.33 -19.77 -8.32
N ALA A 160 -4.70 -19.92 -9.49
CA ALA A 160 -3.43 -19.27 -9.77
C ALA A 160 -3.53 -17.73 -9.74
N LEU A 161 -4.62 -17.16 -10.24
CA LEU A 161 -4.85 -15.72 -10.22
C LEU A 161 -5.13 -15.22 -8.81
N SER A 162 -5.97 -15.92 -8.02
CA SER A 162 -6.24 -15.57 -6.62
C SER A 162 -4.96 -15.61 -5.79
N SER A 163 -4.16 -16.69 -5.91
CA SER A 163 -2.88 -16.80 -5.21
C SER A 163 -1.92 -15.68 -5.60
N LEU A 164 -1.83 -15.29 -6.88
CA LEU A 164 -1.03 -14.14 -7.28
C LEU A 164 -1.46 -12.87 -6.55
N MET A 165 -2.76 -12.58 -6.51
CA MET A 165 -3.28 -11.36 -5.89
C MET A 165 -3.07 -11.34 -4.38
N GLU A 166 -3.26 -12.48 -3.71
CA GLU A 166 -2.97 -12.63 -2.28
C GLU A 166 -1.49 -12.44 -1.97
N THR A 167 -0.60 -13.02 -2.78
CA THR A 167 0.85 -12.82 -2.62
C THR A 167 1.21 -11.35 -2.83
N VAL A 168 0.60 -10.65 -3.79
CA VAL A 168 0.81 -9.19 -3.97
C VAL A 168 0.51 -8.41 -2.69
N GLU A 169 -0.64 -8.67 -2.04
CA GLU A 169 -0.99 -8.01 -0.76
C GLU A 169 0.03 -8.36 0.33
N GLN A 170 0.34 -9.65 0.51
CA GLN A 170 1.27 -10.12 1.54
C GLN A 170 2.67 -9.49 1.41
N CYS A 171 3.20 -9.42 0.20
CA CYS A 171 4.50 -8.79 -0.05
C CYS A 171 4.49 -7.30 0.31
N ARG A 172 3.42 -6.58 -0.04
CA ARG A 172 3.29 -5.15 0.24
C ARG A 172 3.11 -4.89 1.73
N ASP A 173 2.29 -5.69 2.40
CA ASP A 173 2.03 -5.59 3.83
C ASP A 173 3.29 -5.86 4.65
N ALA A 174 4.10 -6.86 4.27
CA ALA A 174 5.38 -7.13 4.92
C ALA A 174 6.32 -5.92 4.87
N VAL A 175 6.44 -5.27 3.70
CA VAL A 175 7.24 -4.05 3.52
C VAL A 175 6.69 -2.91 4.37
N ILE A 176 5.37 -2.68 4.33
CA ILE A 176 4.72 -1.60 5.08
C ILE A 176 4.91 -1.79 6.59
N GLN A 177 4.75 -3.01 7.10
CA GLN A 177 4.90 -3.31 8.53
C GLN A 177 6.31 -3.03 9.04
N GLU A 178 7.35 -3.48 8.32
CA GLU A 178 8.73 -3.20 8.72
C GLU A 178 9.09 -1.73 8.52
N LEU A 179 8.54 -1.10 7.47
CA LEU A 179 8.73 0.33 7.23
C LEU A 179 8.18 1.16 8.39
N HIS A 180 6.96 0.88 8.88
CA HIS A 180 6.39 1.52 10.07
C HIS A 180 7.34 1.45 11.27
N LYS A 181 7.91 0.27 11.56
CA LYS A 181 8.86 0.11 12.67
C LYS A 181 10.12 0.95 12.47
N SER A 182 10.62 1.04 11.24
CA SER A 182 11.84 1.77 10.92
C SER A 182 11.70 3.30 10.98
N ILE A 183 10.50 3.84 10.68
CA ILE A 183 10.26 5.29 10.61
C ILE A 183 9.81 5.91 11.93
N ASN A 184 9.30 5.13 12.90
CA ASN A 184 8.79 5.64 14.17
C ASN A 184 9.79 6.57 14.89
N THR A 185 11.02 6.10 15.13
CA THR A 185 12.02 6.87 15.89
C THR A 185 12.47 8.14 15.14
N PRO A 186 12.85 8.09 13.84
CA PRO A 186 13.21 9.30 13.10
C PRO A 186 12.09 10.36 13.05
N VAL A 187 10.83 9.93 12.87
CA VAL A 187 9.67 10.85 12.81
C VAL A 187 9.49 11.59 14.13
N LEU A 188 9.57 10.86 15.25
CA LEU A 188 9.48 11.43 16.60
C LEU A 188 10.52 12.55 16.80
N VAL A 189 11.78 12.26 16.47
CA VAL A 189 12.89 13.23 16.60
C VAL A 189 12.63 14.47 15.74
N LYS A 190 12.06 14.30 14.54
CA LYS A 190 11.77 15.40 13.63
C LYS A 190 10.60 16.28 14.10
N LEU A 191 9.56 15.68 14.66
CA LEU A 191 8.41 16.45 15.17
C LEU A 191 8.75 17.26 16.41
N MET A 192 9.54 16.73 17.34
CA MET A 192 9.94 17.44 18.56
C MET A 192 10.64 18.78 18.28
N SER A 193 11.37 18.92 17.18
CA SER A 193 12.03 20.19 16.84
C SER A 193 11.07 21.25 16.28
N GLU A 194 10.00 20.83 15.60
CA GLU A 194 9.11 21.72 14.84
C GLU A 194 7.87 22.15 15.63
N THR A 195 7.35 21.29 16.52
CA THR A 195 6.20 21.62 17.38
C THR A 195 6.47 22.79 18.33
N VAL A 196 7.75 23.03 18.67
CA VAL A 196 8.18 24.21 19.45
C VAL A 196 7.72 25.51 18.78
N GLY A 197 7.88 25.63 17.45
CA GLY A 197 7.55 26.86 16.74
C GLY A 197 6.05 27.15 16.63
N ALA A 198 5.20 26.11 16.63
CA ALA A 198 3.75 26.25 16.50
C ALA A 198 3.08 26.79 17.78
N LEU A 199 3.69 26.57 18.94
CA LEU A 199 3.11 26.91 20.25
C LEU A 199 3.73 28.16 20.91
N ASP A 200 4.59 28.88 20.19
CA ASP A 200 5.24 30.11 20.68
C ASP A 200 4.25 31.27 20.94
N GLU A 201 3.01 31.19 20.45
CA GLU A 201 1.98 32.20 20.70
C GLU A 201 1.30 32.11 22.08
N LEU A 202 1.39 30.94 22.74
CA LEU A 202 0.62 30.68 23.97
C LEU A 202 1.29 31.24 25.23
N SER A 203 2.59 31.52 25.21
CA SER A 203 3.32 31.94 26.41
C SER A 203 4.53 32.81 26.11
N THR A 204 5.21 33.32 27.15
CA THR A 204 6.46 34.07 26.95
C THR A 204 7.60 33.14 26.53
N HIS A 205 7.59 31.90 27.02
CA HIS A 205 8.47 30.82 26.59
C HIS A 205 7.72 29.50 26.68
N THR A 206 7.54 28.84 25.54
CA THR A 206 6.97 27.49 25.49
C THR A 206 8.10 26.47 25.51
N ILE A 207 8.00 25.48 26.41
CA ILE A 207 8.93 24.36 26.48
C ILE A 207 8.17 23.11 26.07
N VAL A 208 8.54 22.51 24.94
CA VAL A 208 8.07 21.17 24.59
C VAL A 208 8.81 20.16 25.45
N GLU A 209 8.06 19.46 26.30
CA GLU A 209 8.61 18.44 27.19
C GLU A 209 8.70 17.10 26.48
N ASP A 210 7.65 16.75 25.76
CA ASP A 210 7.54 15.51 25.02
C ASP A 210 6.59 15.66 23.82
N THR A 211 6.70 14.77 22.86
CA THR A 211 5.75 14.63 21.76
C THR A 211 5.43 13.16 21.63
N SER A 212 4.16 12.80 21.71
CA SER A 212 3.72 11.43 21.46
C SER A 212 3.13 11.35 20.07
N VAL A 213 3.62 10.42 19.25
CA VAL A 213 3.02 10.09 17.96
C VAL A 213 2.17 8.85 18.15
N GLU A 214 0.86 9.01 18.05
CA GLU A 214 -0.12 7.95 18.33
C GLU A 214 -0.39 7.12 17.08
N ASN A 215 -0.38 7.76 15.92
CA ASN A 215 -0.67 7.14 14.64
C ASN A 215 0.27 7.68 13.56
N ILE A 216 0.91 6.77 12.82
CA ILE A 216 1.67 7.06 11.62
C ILE A 216 1.03 6.24 10.51
N GLN A 217 0.51 6.91 9.48
CA GLN A 217 -0.07 6.26 8.31
C GLN A 217 0.83 6.48 7.11
N ILE A 218 1.16 5.41 6.39
CA ILE A 218 1.81 5.49 5.08
C ILE A 218 0.70 5.74 4.06
N VAL A 219 0.63 6.96 3.53
CA VAL A 219 -0.42 7.40 2.60
C VAL A 219 -0.08 6.97 1.17
N ASP A 220 1.16 7.19 0.75
CA ASP A 220 1.66 6.74 -0.54
C ASP A 220 3.09 6.25 -0.42
N LEU A 221 3.41 5.17 -1.14
CA LEU A 221 4.76 4.66 -1.30
C LEU A 221 5.07 4.59 -2.80
N GLY A 222 5.64 5.68 -3.29
CA GLY A 222 5.92 5.92 -4.69
C GLY A 222 7.35 5.58 -5.10
N VAL A 223 7.78 6.21 -6.20
CA VAL A 223 9.07 5.95 -6.86
C VAL A 223 10.25 6.61 -6.14
N HIS A 224 10.07 7.85 -5.71
CA HIS A 224 11.13 8.69 -5.12
C HIS A 224 10.76 9.27 -3.76
N ARG A 225 9.51 9.09 -3.33
CA ARG A 225 9.02 9.60 -2.06
C ARG A 225 8.05 8.63 -1.40
N LEU A 226 7.98 8.76 -0.10
CA LEU A 226 7.05 8.12 0.82
C LEU A 226 6.32 9.25 1.54
N ASP A 227 5.00 9.24 1.50
CA ASP A 227 4.17 10.28 2.12
C ASP A 227 3.53 9.71 3.40
N LEU A 228 3.73 10.42 4.51
CA LEU A 228 3.25 10.03 5.83
C LEU A 228 2.20 11.03 6.35
N ALA A 229 1.14 10.52 6.95
CA ALA A 229 0.21 11.30 7.78
C ALA A 229 0.38 10.93 9.24
N LEU A 230 0.46 11.93 10.10
CA LEU A 230 0.83 11.81 11.51
C LEU A 230 -0.28 12.41 12.38
N GLU A 231 -0.63 11.70 13.45
CA GLU A 231 -1.51 12.19 14.50
C GLU A 231 -0.87 11.90 15.86
N GLY A 232 -1.01 12.83 16.80
CA GLY A 232 -0.44 12.68 18.11
C GLY A 232 -0.77 13.81 19.06
N THR A 233 -0.03 13.85 20.17
CA THR A 233 -0.21 14.83 21.24
C THR A 233 1.14 15.43 21.61
N VAL A 234 1.23 16.76 21.70
CA VAL A 234 2.41 17.46 22.21
C VAL A 234 2.17 17.89 23.66
N TYR A 235 3.16 17.64 24.52
CA TYR A 235 3.14 17.99 25.94
C TYR A 235 4.05 19.20 26.17
N VAL A 236 3.52 20.24 26.78
CA VAL A 236 4.22 21.51 26.94
C VAL A 236 4.15 22.05 28.36
N THR A 237 5.20 22.77 28.74
CA THR A 237 5.18 23.69 29.87
C THR A 237 5.20 25.12 29.33
N LEU A 238 4.12 25.85 29.59
CA LEU A 238 3.93 27.26 29.28
C LEU A 238 4.53 28.13 30.40
N GLN A 239 5.49 29.00 30.08
CA GLN A 239 6.07 29.93 31.05
C GLN A 239 5.61 31.36 30.82
N TYR A 240 5.06 31.95 31.88
CA TYR A 240 4.59 33.33 31.91
C TYR A 240 5.52 34.18 32.76
N GLY A 241 6.12 35.19 32.13
CA GLY A 241 7.06 36.11 32.77
C GLY A 241 8.49 35.96 32.27
N SER A 242 9.29 37.01 32.48
CA SER A 242 10.70 37.06 32.09
C SER A 242 11.58 36.31 33.10
N GLY A 243 12.84 36.04 32.72
CA GLY A 243 13.83 35.49 33.67
C GLY A 243 14.14 36.40 34.87
N SER A 244 13.69 37.66 34.89
CA SER A 244 13.71 38.51 36.09
C SER A 244 12.52 38.22 37.01
N ASP A 245 11.36 37.91 36.46
CA ASP A 245 10.13 37.65 37.21
C ASP A 245 10.24 36.31 37.95
N PHE A 246 10.77 35.28 37.29
CA PHE A 246 11.12 34.02 37.94
C PHE A 246 12.14 34.18 39.09
N ARG A 247 13.12 35.08 38.96
CA ARG A 247 14.09 35.37 40.03
C ARG A 247 13.48 36.10 41.23
N ARG A 248 12.37 36.82 41.02
CA ARG A 248 11.62 37.54 42.07
C ARG A 248 10.49 36.70 42.67
N GLY A 249 10.20 35.54 42.07
CA GLY A 249 9.08 34.68 42.47
C GLY A 249 7.74 35.10 41.86
N ASP A 250 7.76 35.99 40.86
CA ASP A 250 6.57 36.53 40.18
C ASP A 250 6.24 35.80 38.87
N GLY A 251 7.08 34.85 38.44
CA GLY A 251 6.84 34.01 37.27
C GLY A 251 5.86 32.86 37.56
N ALA A 252 5.17 32.39 36.51
CA ALA A 252 4.25 31.26 36.60
C ALA A 252 4.52 30.24 35.50
N THR A 253 4.27 28.97 35.80
CA THR A 253 4.35 27.84 34.86
C THR A 253 3.04 27.08 34.85
N MET A 254 2.65 26.57 33.69
CA MET A 254 1.49 25.70 33.51
C MET A 254 1.85 24.55 32.57
N GLU A 255 1.57 23.34 33.00
CA GLU A 255 1.65 22.13 32.17
C GLU A 255 0.35 22.00 31.36
N ASP A 256 0.46 21.73 30.07
CA ASP A 256 -0.69 21.49 29.18
C ASP A 256 -0.32 20.55 28.02
N HIS A 257 -1.32 20.12 27.25
CA HIS A 257 -1.12 19.26 26.09
C HIS A 257 -2.14 19.54 25.00
N TYR A 258 -1.70 19.38 23.75
CA TYR A 258 -2.52 19.70 22.58
C TYR A 258 -2.38 18.58 21.53
N PRO A 259 -3.50 18.10 20.94
CA PRO A 259 -3.42 17.18 19.84
C PRO A 259 -2.88 17.91 18.60
N PHE A 260 -2.17 17.17 17.75
CA PHE A 260 -1.64 17.68 16.50
C PHE A 260 -1.85 16.70 15.35
N THR A 261 -1.92 17.26 14.15
CA THR A 261 -1.85 16.54 12.88
C THR A 261 -0.73 17.10 12.03
N ALA A 262 -0.02 16.26 11.27
CA ALA A 262 1.02 16.72 10.35
C ALA A 262 1.21 15.76 9.17
N ASN A 263 1.68 16.29 8.05
CA ASN A 263 2.11 15.51 6.89
C ASN A 263 3.64 15.55 6.79
N LEU A 264 4.27 14.43 6.44
CA LEU A 264 5.72 14.35 6.28
C LEU A 264 6.09 13.64 4.98
N GLU A 265 6.79 14.36 4.11
CA GLU A 265 7.39 13.79 2.91
C GLU A 265 8.77 13.19 3.25
N VAL A 266 8.99 11.95 2.82
CA VAL A 266 10.25 11.22 3.01
C VAL A 266 10.84 10.87 1.65
N SER A 267 12.04 11.37 1.36
CA SER A 267 12.76 11.07 0.13
C SER A 267 13.34 9.66 0.17
N ILE A 268 13.14 8.91 -0.92
CA ILE A 268 13.64 7.54 -1.09
C ILE A 268 14.97 7.56 -1.84
N GLY A 269 16.04 7.15 -1.15
CA GLY A 269 17.35 6.82 -1.72
C GLY A 269 17.85 5.48 -1.19
N GLU A 270 19.17 5.28 -1.18
CA GLU A 270 19.78 4.13 -0.48
C GLU A 270 19.45 4.11 1.02
N THR A 271 19.19 5.30 1.59
CA THR A 271 18.60 5.51 2.91
C THR A 271 17.43 6.48 2.80
N LEU A 272 16.50 6.44 3.76
CA LEU A 272 15.42 7.41 3.85
C LEU A 272 15.93 8.75 4.37
N THR A 273 15.44 9.84 3.78
CA THR A 273 15.70 11.21 4.24
C THR A 273 14.38 11.90 4.54
N PHE A 274 14.17 12.28 5.79
CA PHE A 274 12.93 12.91 6.26
C PHE A 274 12.96 14.41 5.98
N GLY A 275 11.92 14.91 5.31
CA GLY A 275 11.73 16.33 5.06
C GLY A 275 11.28 17.10 6.29
N GLU A 276 10.83 18.34 6.08
CA GLU A 276 10.14 19.12 7.10
C GLU A 276 8.67 18.69 7.19
N PRO A 277 8.07 18.63 8.40
CA PRO A 277 6.64 18.51 8.56
C PRO A 277 5.92 19.65 7.83
N THR A 278 4.87 19.30 7.12
CA THR A 278 3.97 20.20 6.41
C THR A 278 2.58 20.06 7.00
N ASP A 279 1.76 21.10 6.87
CA ASP A 279 0.41 21.13 7.45
C ASP A 279 0.38 20.77 8.95
N LEU A 280 1.45 21.12 9.69
CA LEU A 280 1.50 20.93 11.12
C LEU A 280 0.44 21.84 11.76
N ASN A 281 -0.61 21.22 12.28
CA ASN A 281 -1.68 21.89 12.99
C ASN A 281 -1.69 21.38 14.43
N VAL A 282 -1.57 22.29 15.40
CA VAL A 282 -1.69 21.97 16.82
C VAL A 282 -2.97 22.62 17.32
N ASP A 283 -3.92 21.80 17.75
CA ASP A 283 -5.22 22.27 18.21
C ASP A 283 -5.11 22.73 19.68
N ASN A 284 -5.04 24.04 19.85
CA ASN A 284 -4.98 24.72 21.16
C ASN A 284 -6.35 25.28 21.60
N SER A 285 -7.46 24.88 20.97
CA SER A 285 -8.81 25.34 21.34
C SER A 285 -9.14 25.14 22.82
N SER A 286 -8.67 24.02 23.40
CA SER A 286 -8.83 23.68 24.81
C SER A 286 -8.23 24.74 25.75
N PHE A 287 -7.17 25.44 25.34
CA PHE A 287 -6.57 26.54 26.11
C PHE A 287 -7.55 27.71 26.28
N TYR A 288 -8.36 27.98 25.25
CA TYR A 288 -9.34 29.07 25.24
C TYR A 288 -10.70 28.66 25.83
N GLY A 289 -10.85 27.38 26.23
CA GLY A 289 -12.12 26.83 26.72
C GLY A 289 -13.18 26.70 25.62
N LEU A 290 -12.77 26.56 24.36
CA LEU A 290 -13.65 26.25 23.25
C LEU A 290 -13.74 24.71 23.15
N ASP A 291 -14.91 24.14 23.44
CA ASP A 291 -15.16 22.73 23.15
C ASP A 291 -15.40 22.58 21.63
N PRO A 292 -14.84 21.59 20.93
CA PRO A 292 -15.06 21.41 19.48
C PRO A 292 -16.53 21.19 19.12
N ASP A 293 -17.36 20.84 20.10
CA ASP A 293 -18.80 20.60 19.96
C ASP A 293 -19.67 21.84 20.27
N ASP A 294 -19.10 22.98 20.67
CA ASP A 294 -19.85 24.19 21.06
C ASP A 294 -20.31 25.08 19.88
N ASP A 295 -20.07 24.67 18.63
CA ASP A 295 -20.62 25.30 17.43
C ASP A 295 -22.09 24.86 17.14
N GLU A 296 -22.96 24.82 18.17
CA GLU A 296 -24.40 24.94 17.95
C GLU A 296 -24.78 26.43 17.84
N ILE A 297 -24.91 26.86 16.60
CA ILE A 297 -25.41 28.15 16.13
C ILE A 297 -26.61 28.61 16.98
N GLU A 298 -26.43 29.67 17.79
CA GLU A 298 -27.55 30.53 18.20
C GLU A 298 -28.03 31.30 16.96
N GLU A 299 -28.96 30.70 16.22
CA GLU A 299 -29.86 31.43 15.31
C GLU A 299 -30.79 32.28 16.20
N GLU A 300 -30.30 33.45 16.64
CA GLU A 300 -31.18 34.49 17.18
C GLU A 300 -32.07 35.01 16.05
N ALA A 301 -33.33 34.59 16.11
CA ALA A 301 -34.42 35.16 15.36
C ALA A 301 -34.58 36.66 15.69
N VAL A 302 -34.39 37.52 14.68
CA VAL A 302 -35.05 38.84 14.57
C VAL A 302 -35.45 39.10 13.13
#